data_AF-A0A0Q0VHR1-F1
#
_entry.id   AF-A0A0Q0VHR1-F1
#
_cell.length_a   1.000
_cell.length_b   1.000
_cell.length_c   1.000
_cell.angle_alpha   90.00
_cell.angle_beta   90.00
_cell.angle_gamma   90.00
#
_symmetry.space_group_name_H-M   'P 1'
#
loop_
_entity.id
_entity.type
_entity.pdbx_description
1 polymer ?
#
loop_
_entity_poly.entity_id
_entity_poly.type
_entity_poly.pdbx_seq_one_letter_code
_entity_poly.pdbx_strand_id
1 'polypeptide(L)'
;METKIALQQLDISSNWAIVRNVFYDIDPADNVNEEDKYVHIYCQEDLLYLIKDNYHLDLGWYGSDNLSDEHTGYCIHLFRGDNWNNAELLEKFRSKSKLIIVNKIAEFMKAIELGEFDNLSGYSVNESDASNENDFNKIEFFSVRQI
;
A
#
# COMPACT_ATOMS: atom_id res chain seq x y z
N MET A 1 24.48 -0.42 -16.33
CA MET A 1 23.68 0.43 -17.23
C MET A 1 22.46 0.80 -16.43
N GLU A 2 22.15 2.08 -16.24
CA GLU A 2 20.89 2.47 -15.59
C GLU A 2 19.74 2.09 -16.54
N THR A 3 19.06 0.98 -16.25
CA THR A 3 17.78 0.70 -16.89
C THR A 3 16.82 1.77 -16.41
N LYS A 4 16.39 2.69 -17.29
CA LYS A 4 15.41 3.71 -16.93
C LYS A 4 14.02 3.06 -16.92
N ILE A 5 13.71 2.34 -15.84
CA ILE A 5 12.38 1.74 -15.64
C ILE A 5 11.37 2.87 -15.47
N ALA A 6 10.26 2.80 -16.20
CA ALA A 6 9.21 3.81 -16.13
C ALA A 6 8.46 3.72 -14.79
N LEU A 7 7.84 4.81 -14.36
CA LEU A 7 6.88 4.75 -13.26
C LEU A 7 5.62 4.00 -13.72
N GLN A 8 5.04 3.22 -12.81
CA GLN A 8 3.75 2.58 -13.00
C GLN A 8 2.70 3.66 -13.27
N GLN A 9 1.99 3.51 -14.39
CA GLN A 9 0.85 4.38 -14.68
C GLN A 9 -0.31 4.02 -13.75
N LEU A 10 -0.85 5.03 -13.06
CA LEU A 10 -1.98 4.92 -12.16
C LEU A 10 -3.05 5.93 -12.62
N ASP A 11 -4.30 5.48 -12.68
CA ASP A 11 -5.44 6.37 -12.96
C ASP A 11 -5.85 7.08 -11.67
N ILE A 12 -5.07 8.10 -11.29
CA ILE A 12 -5.28 8.85 -10.05
C ILE A 12 -6.21 10.03 -10.34
N SER A 13 -7.38 10.01 -9.71
CA SER A 13 -8.34 11.12 -9.76
C SER A 13 -7.74 12.43 -9.25
N SER A 14 -8.10 13.55 -9.87
CA SER A 14 -7.50 14.89 -9.63
C SER A 14 -7.67 15.46 -8.21
N ASN A 15 -8.54 14.84 -7.40
CA ASN A 15 -8.79 15.19 -6.01
C ASN A 15 -7.83 14.49 -5.03
N TRP A 16 -6.96 13.60 -5.50
CA TRP A 16 -5.88 12.99 -4.71
C TRP A 16 -4.57 13.75 -4.92
N ALA A 17 -3.89 14.07 -3.81
CA ALA A 17 -2.53 14.58 -3.82
C ALA A 17 -1.54 13.42 -3.88
N ILE A 18 -0.59 13.49 -4.81
CA ILE A 18 0.54 12.55 -4.89
C ILE A 18 1.69 13.13 -4.05
N VAL A 19 1.92 12.57 -2.87
CA VAL A 19 2.99 13.01 -1.97
C VAL A 19 4.31 12.34 -2.33
N ARG A 20 4.25 11.07 -2.72
CA ARG A 20 5.40 10.29 -3.18
C ARG A 20 5.00 9.32 -4.26
N ASN A 21 5.84 9.15 -5.27
CA ASN A 21 5.70 8.11 -6.28
C ASN A 21 7.08 7.67 -6.80
N VAL A 22 7.52 6.52 -6.32
CA VAL A 22 8.63 5.73 -6.87
C VAL A 22 8.15 4.30 -7.16
N PHE A 23 6.86 4.13 -7.46
CA PHE A 23 6.30 2.85 -7.83
C PHE A 23 6.54 2.62 -9.32
N TYR A 24 7.51 1.76 -9.62
CA TYR A 24 7.96 1.50 -10.99
C TYR A 24 7.13 0.41 -11.68
N ASP A 25 7.10 0.47 -13.02
CA ASP A 25 6.45 -0.52 -13.88
C ASP A 25 7.30 -1.79 -13.99
N ILE A 26 7.49 -2.47 -12.85
CA ILE A 26 8.27 -3.71 -12.70
C ILE A 26 7.60 -4.63 -11.69
N ASP A 27 7.45 -5.90 -12.05
CA ASP A 27 6.93 -6.94 -11.16
C ASP A 27 8.09 -7.82 -10.64
N PRO A 28 8.03 -8.30 -9.39
CA PRO A 28 9.01 -9.25 -8.86
C PRO A 28 9.20 -10.49 -9.74
N ALA A 29 8.15 -10.92 -10.44
CA ALA A 29 8.18 -12.08 -11.33
C ALA A 29 8.74 -11.78 -12.73
N ASP A 30 9.00 -10.51 -13.06
CA ASP A 30 9.52 -10.13 -14.37
C ASP A 30 10.95 -10.63 -14.59
N ASN A 31 11.31 -10.86 -15.85
CA ASN A 31 12.67 -11.21 -16.25
C ASN A 31 13.56 -9.94 -16.40
N VAL A 32 13.64 -9.18 -15.31
CA VAL A 32 14.52 -8.01 -15.14
C VAL A 32 15.70 -8.43 -14.25
N ASN A 33 16.82 -7.71 -14.34
CA ASN A 33 17.98 -8.03 -13.50
C ASN A 33 17.64 -7.84 -12.00
N GLU A 34 18.30 -8.62 -11.14
CA GLU A 34 18.00 -8.64 -9.70
C GLU A 34 18.43 -7.36 -8.97
N GLU A 35 19.42 -6.61 -9.49
CA GLU A 35 19.83 -5.33 -8.92
C GLU A 35 18.73 -4.27 -9.09
N ASP A 36 18.12 -4.21 -10.27
CA ASP A 36 16.99 -3.33 -10.57
C ASP A 36 15.79 -3.71 -9.68
N LYS A 37 15.48 -5.01 -9.52
CA LYS A 37 14.41 -5.44 -8.60
C LYS A 37 14.72 -5.06 -7.16
N TYR A 38 15.96 -5.23 -6.72
CA TYR A 38 16.37 -4.87 -5.38
C TYR A 38 16.18 -3.37 -5.13
N VAL A 39 16.71 -2.52 -6.03
CA VAL A 39 16.68 -1.06 -5.90
C VAL A 39 15.27 -0.49 -6.04
N HIS A 40 14.46 -1.03 -6.95
CA HIS A 40 13.16 -0.47 -7.32
C HIS A 40 11.96 -1.12 -6.64
N ILE A 41 12.15 -2.27 -5.98
CA ILE A 41 11.10 -3.01 -5.27
C ILE A 41 11.55 -3.36 -3.86
N TYR A 42 12.54 -4.27 -3.73
CA TYR A 42 12.72 -5.02 -2.48
C TYR A 42 13.24 -4.20 -1.30
N CYS A 43 13.92 -3.08 -1.56
CA CYS A 43 14.41 -2.18 -0.49
C CYS A 43 13.53 -0.93 -0.28
N GLN A 44 12.31 -0.90 -0.82
CA GLN A 44 11.44 0.28 -0.79
C GLN A 44 10.18 0.01 0.05
N GLU A 45 10.20 0.46 1.32
CA GLU A 45 9.02 0.45 2.19
C GLU A 45 8.04 1.59 1.87
N ASP A 46 8.50 2.63 1.16
CA ASP A 46 7.68 3.75 0.70
C ASP A 46 7.73 3.84 -0.84
N LEU A 47 6.83 3.15 -1.54
CA LEU A 47 6.73 3.15 -3.00
C LEU A 47 5.77 4.24 -3.51
N LEU A 48 4.62 4.40 -2.87
CA LEU A 48 3.58 5.36 -3.29
C LEU A 48 2.83 5.86 -2.06
N TYR A 49 2.66 7.18 -1.97
CA TYR A 49 1.86 7.79 -0.90
C TYR A 49 0.91 8.83 -1.48
N LEU A 50 -0.40 8.60 -1.30
CA LEU A 50 -1.50 9.41 -1.79
C LEU A 50 -2.35 9.92 -0.62
N ILE A 51 -2.85 11.15 -0.76
CA ILE A 51 -3.74 11.78 0.25
C ILE A 51 -4.98 12.35 -0.42
N LYS A 52 -6.15 12.13 0.18
CA LYS A 52 -7.38 12.85 -0.13
C LYS A 52 -8.11 13.17 1.17
N ASP A 53 -8.30 14.45 1.46
CA ASP A 53 -8.87 14.93 2.73
C ASP A 53 -8.09 14.33 3.93
N ASN A 54 -8.73 13.52 4.76
CA ASN A 54 -8.11 12.78 5.87
C ASN A 54 -7.86 11.30 5.55
N TYR A 55 -8.04 10.87 4.30
CA TYR A 55 -7.72 9.53 3.83
C TYR A 55 -6.32 9.47 3.25
N HIS A 56 -5.63 8.40 3.59
CA HIS A 56 -4.25 8.13 3.21
C HIS A 56 -4.17 6.75 2.60
N LEU A 57 -3.49 6.63 1.46
CA LEU A 57 -3.13 5.37 0.85
C LEU A 57 -1.61 5.32 0.74
N ASP A 58 -1.01 4.39 1.48
CA ASP A 58 0.41 4.12 1.45
C ASP A 58 0.69 2.73 0.88
N LEU A 59 1.77 2.59 0.11
CA LEU A 59 2.19 1.37 -0.54
C LEU A 59 3.68 1.19 -0.31
N GLY A 60 4.06 0.01 0.17
CA GLY A 60 5.45 -0.42 0.32
C GLY A 60 5.67 -1.85 -0.10
N TRP A 61 6.93 -2.25 -0.27
CA TRP A 61 7.33 -3.65 -0.27
C TRP A 61 7.76 -4.06 1.14
N TYR A 62 7.25 -5.19 1.61
CA TYR A 62 7.60 -5.75 2.92
C TYR A 62 7.99 -7.22 2.77
N GLY A 63 8.97 -7.65 3.57
CA GLY A 63 9.56 -8.98 3.49
C GLY A 63 10.92 -8.96 2.78
N SER A 64 11.33 -10.10 2.25
CA SER A 64 12.62 -10.26 1.55
C SER A 64 12.42 -10.35 0.03
N ASP A 65 13.47 -10.70 -0.70
CA ASP A 65 13.40 -11.10 -2.12
C ASP A 65 12.86 -12.54 -2.30
N ASN A 66 12.58 -13.26 -1.20
CA ASN A 66 12.02 -14.60 -1.23
C ASN A 66 10.52 -14.61 -1.59
N LEU A 67 10.21 -14.74 -2.88
CA LEU A 67 8.84 -14.82 -3.38
C LEU A 67 8.07 -16.09 -2.98
N SER A 68 8.72 -17.08 -2.35
CA SER A 68 8.00 -18.24 -1.78
C SER A 68 7.44 -17.97 -0.38
N ASP A 69 7.93 -16.94 0.30
CA ASP A 69 7.43 -16.52 1.60
C ASP A 69 6.08 -15.79 1.44
N GLU A 70 5.03 -16.27 2.09
CA GLU A 70 3.70 -15.64 2.07
C GLU A 70 3.68 -14.23 2.65
N HIS A 71 4.63 -13.92 3.54
CA HIS A 71 4.77 -12.62 4.17
C HIS A 71 5.43 -11.57 3.26
N THR A 72 6.08 -12.01 2.18
CA THR A 72 6.71 -11.14 1.20
C THR A 72 5.70 -10.58 0.20
N GLY A 73 5.76 -9.28 -0.07
CA GLY A 73 5.01 -8.64 -1.14
C GLY A 73 4.80 -7.14 -0.96
N TYR A 74 4.20 -6.54 -1.97
CA TYR A 74 3.61 -5.21 -1.86
C TYR A 74 2.50 -5.23 -0.81
N CYS A 75 2.43 -4.19 0.01
CA CYS A 75 1.38 -3.99 0.99
C CYS A 75 0.81 -2.58 0.85
N ILE A 76 -0.50 -2.50 0.67
CA ILE A 76 -1.25 -1.25 0.72
C ILE A 76 -1.82 -1.10 2.13
N HIS A 77 -1.64 0.07 2.72
CA HIS A 77 -2.34 0.50 3.93
C HIS A 77 -3.23 1.69 3.57
N LEU A 78 -4.54 1.50 3.71
CA LEU A 78 -5.51 2.58 3.65
C LEU A 78 -5.90 2.95 5.07
N PHE A 79 -5.73 4.22 5.43
CA PHE A 79 -6.06 4.69 6.77
C PHE A 79 -6.67 6.09 6.73
N ARG A 80 -7.35 6.44 7.82
CA ARG A 80 -8.01 7.73 7.99
C ARG A 80 -7.56 8.39 9.29
N GLY A 81 -7.09 9.64 9.23
CA GLY A 81 -6.60 10.37 10.39
C GLY A 81 -5.68 11.52 10.01
N ASP A 82 -4.81 11.90 10.94
CA ASP A 82 -3.82 12.97 10.70
C ASP A 82 -2.52 12.42 10.10
N ASN A 83 -2.10 11.24 10.58
CA ASN A 83 -0.87 10.55 10.20
C ASN A 83 -0.88 9.11 10.73
N TRP A 84 0.15 8.33 10.37
CA TRP A 84 0.33 6.93 10.76
C TRP A 84 0.12 6.63 12.25
N ASN A 85 0.53 7.55 13.13
CA ASN A 85 0.51 7.36 14.59
C ASN A 85 -0.80 7.85 15.24
N ASN A 86 -1.64 8.53 14.47
CA ASN A 86 -2.94 9.05 14.90
C ASN A 86 -3.97 8.84 13.79
N ALA A 87 -4.26 7.57 13.51
CA ALA A 87 -5.18 7.17 12.47
C ALA A 87 -5.91 5.86 12.78
N GLU A 88 -6.98 5.65 12.01
CA GLU A 88 -7.72 4.42 11.93
C GLU A 88 -7.31 3.67 10.66
N LEU A 89 -6.75 2.47 10.80
CA LEU A 89 -6.54 1.56 9.68
C LEU A 89 -7.91 1.12 9.14
N LEU A 90 -8.11 1.26 7.83
CA LEU A 90 -9.35 0.89 7.14
C LEU A 90 -9.17 -0.38 6.30
N GLU A 91 -8.07 -0.45 5.55
CA GLU A 91 -7.76 -1.61 4.73
C GLU A 91 -6.26 -1.89 4.79
N LYS A 92 -5.93 -3.18 4.79
CA LYS A 92 -4.58 -3.69 4.61
C LYS A 92 -4.63 -4.82 3.60
N PHE A 93 -3.93 -4.63 2.49
CA PHE A 93 -3.95 -5.57 1.39
C PHE A 93 -2.55 -5.88 0.88
N ARG A 94 -2.22 -7.18 0.80
CA ARG A 94 -0.94 -7.68 0.33
C ARG A 94 -1.05 -8.46 -0.98
N SER A 95 -0.10 -8.27 -1.88
CA SER A 95 0.09 -9.13 -3.05
C SER A 95 1.51 -9.03 -3.58
N LYS A 96 2.00 -10.08 -4.24
CA LYS A 96 3.26 -10.05 -4.98
C LYS A 96 3.09 -9.50 -6.41
N SER A 97 1.86 -9.47 -6.91
CA SER A 97 1.56 -9.02 -8.27
C SER A 97 1.29 -7.53 -8.30
N LYS A 98 2.09 -6.80 -9.06
CA LYS A 98 1.93 -5.37 -9.35
C LYS A 98 0.54 -5.08 -9.93
N LEU A 99 0.07 -5.92 -10.86
CA LEU A 99 -1.26 -5.75 -11.47
C LEU A 99 -2.39 -5.82 -10.44
N ILE A 100 -2.31 -6.76 -9.50
CA ILE A 100 -3.32 -6.89 -8.43
C ILE A 100 -3.28 -5.63 -7.53
N ILE A 101 -2.09 -5.12 -7.23
CA ILE A 101 -1.91 -3.90 -6.43
C ILE A 101 -2.48 -2.67 -7.13
N VAL A 102 -2.18 -2.49 -8.43
CA VAL A 102 -2.75 -1.38 -9.24
C VAL A 102 -4.28 -1.42 -9.22
N ASN A 103 -4.86 -2.60 -9.43
CA ASN A 103 -6.32 -2.76 -9.38
C ASN A 103 -6.88 -2.44 -7.99
N LYS A 104 -6.19 -2.85 -6.92
CA LYS A 104 -6.62 -2.60 -5.55
C LYS A 104 -6.52 -1.12 -5.16
N ILE A 105 -5.49 -0.41 -5.61
CA ILE A 105 -5.37 1.05 -5.45
C ILE A 105 -6.58 1.74 -6.09
N ALA A 106 -6.90 1.41 -7.35
CA ALA A 106 -8.04 1.97 -8.05
C ALA A 106 -9.37 1.66 -7.35
N GLU A 107 -9.53 0.44 -6.84
CA GLU A 107 -10.70 0.04 -6.03
C GLU A 107 -10.84 0.90 -4.76
N PHE A 108 -9.79 1.03 -3.97
CA PHE A 108 -9.82 1.81 -2.72
C PHE A 108 -10.08 3.30 -2.97
N MET A 109 -9.43 3.86 -3.99
CA MET A 109 -9.68 5.24 -4.40
C MET A 109 -11.14 5.47 -4.73
N LYS A 110 -11.72 4.59 -5.55
CA LYS A 110 -13.14 4.66 -5.94
C LYS A 110 -14.07 4.48 -4.74
N ALA A 111 -13.77 3.55 -3.84
CA ALA A 111 -14.56 3.33 -2.62
C ALA A 111 -14.61 4.58 -1.74
N ILE A 112 -13.48 5.32 -1.63
CA ILE A 112 -13.44 6.61 -0.93
C ILE A 112 -14.25 7.68 -1.65
N GLU A 113 -14.16 7.76 -2.98
CA GLU A 113 -14.96 8.72 -3.76
C GLU A 113 -16.47 8.48 -3.63
N LEU A 114 -16.87 7.22 -3.42
CA LEU A 114 -18.25 6.82 -3.19
C LEU A 114 -18.69 6.93 -1.71
N GLY A 115 -17.78 7.31 -0.80
CA GLY A 115 -18.07 7.44 0.63
C GLY A 115 -18.28 6.11 1.35
N GLU A 116 -17.77 4.99 0.81
CA GLU A 116 -17.98 3.64 1.39
C GLU A 116 -17.41 3.50 2.80
N PHE A 117 -16.41 4.32 3.17
CA PHE A 117 -15.76 4.31 4.47
C PHE A 117 -16.30 5.35 5.46
N ASP A 118 -17.18 6.26 5.05
CA ASP A 118 -17.55 7.44 5.84
C ASP A 118 -18.24 7.09 7.16
N ASN A 119 -18.96 5.96 7.19
CA ASN A 119 -19.68 5.47 8.37
C ASN A 119 -19.05 4.21 8.99
N LEU A 120 -17.86 3.81 8.54
CA LEU A 120 -17.12 2.70 9.11
C LEU A 120 -16.08 3.20 10.10
N SER A 121 -15.92 2.47 11.21
CA SER A 121 -14.86 2.71 12.18
C SER A 121 -13.71 1.78 11.87
N GLY A 122 -12.54 2.37 11.60
CA GLY A 122 -11.32 1.60 11.43
C GLY A 122 -10.72 1.11 12.72
N TYR A 123 -9.66 0.34 12.58
CA TYR A 123 -8.86 -0.08 13.71
C TYR A 123 -7.98 1.10 14.15
N SER A 124 -8.27 1.69 15.31
CA SER A 124 -7.46 2.78 15.86
C SER A 124 -6.09 2.26 16.26
N VAL A 125 -5.04 2.76 15.62
CA VAL A 125 -3.69 2.38 15.99
C VAL A 125 -3.26 3.14 17.22
N ASN A 126 -2.95 2.39 18.26
CA ASN A 126 -2.35 2.89 19.48
C ASN A 126 -1.07 2.09 19.76
N GLU A 127 0.09 2.73 19.57
CA GLU A 127 1.40 2.12 19.84
C GLU A 127 1.61 1.77 21.33
N SER A 128 0.78 2.33 22.23
CA SER A 128 0.82 2.01 23.66
C SER A 128 -0.09 0.83 24.06
N ASP A 129 -0.87 0.29 23.11
CA ASP A 129 -1.72 -0.88 23.35
C ASP A 129 -0.99 -2.17 22.94
N ALA A 130 -0.52 -2.93 23.93
CA ALA A 130 0.17 -4.21 23.70
C ALA A 130 -0.75 -5.32 23.14
N SER A 131 -2.08 -5.12 23.16
CA SER A 131 -3.06 -6.04 22.58
C SER A 131 -3.41 -5.70 21.14
N ASN A 132 -2.73 -4.72 20.54
CA ASN A 132 -3.03 -4.18 19.22
C ASN A 132 -2.89 -5.25 18.11
N GLU A 133 -4.00 -5.93 17.81
CA GLU A 133 -4.07 -7.05 16.86
C GLU A 133 -3.82 -6.63 15.41
N ASN A 134 -3.99 -5.35 15.07
CA ASN A 134 -3.78 -4.81 13.72
C ASN A 134 -2.77 -3.66 13.74
N ASP A 135 -1.62 -3.89 14.37
CA ASP A 135 -0.44 -3.07 14.16
C ASP A 135 -0.18 -3.00 12.64
N PHE A 136 0.08 -1.82 12.09
CA PHE A 136 0.41 -1.62 10.68
C PHE A 136 1.59 -2.53 10.23
N ASN A 137 2.39 -3.04 11.17
CA ASN A 137 3.46 -4.01 10.92
C ASN A 137 3.00 -5.48 10.82
N LYS A 138 1.82 -5.85 11.34
CA LYS A 138 1.33 -7.24 11.35
C LYS A 138 0.88 -7.72 9.99
N ILE A 139 1.30 -8.89 9.57
CA ILE A 139 1.28 -9.27 8.15
C ILE A 139 -0.12 -9.54 7.59
N GLU A 140 -1.10 -9.70 8.47
CA GLU A 140 -2.47 -10.11 8.16
C GLU A 140 -3.22 -9.09 7.31
N PHE A 141 -4.12 -9.59 6.45
CA PHE A 141 -5.08 -8.77 5.75
C PHE A 141 -6.07 -8.18 6.76
N PHE A 142 -6.44 -6.93 6.54
CA PHE A 142 -7.45 -6.26 7.35
C PHE A 142 -8.40 -5.51 6.44
N SER A 143 -9.69 -5.54 6.78
CA SER A 143 -10.71 -4.76 6.07
C SER A 143 -11.84 -4.40 7.02
N VAL A 144 -12.15 -3.11 7.13
CA VAL A 144 -13.32 -2.63 7.87
C VAL A 144 -14.63 -2.99 7.19
N ARG A 145 -14.58 -3.31 5.89
CA ARG A 145 -15.78 -3.63 5.10
C ARG A 145 -16.33 -5.04 5.38
N GLN A 146 -15.67 -5.83 6.25
CA GLN A 146 -16.01 -7.21 6.67
C GLN A 146 -16.86 -7.99 5.64
N ILE A 147 -16.19 -8.81 4.83
CA ILE A 147 -16.85 -9.77 3.92
C ILE A 147 -17.46 -10.92 4.74
#